data_AF-A0A3P7FWD5-F1
#
_entry.id   AF-A0A3P7FWD5-F1
#
_cell.length_a   1.000
_cell.length_b   1.000
_cell.length_c   1.000
_cell.angle_alpha   90.00
_cell.angle_beta   90.00
_cell.angle_gamma   90.00
#
_symmetry.space_group_name_H-M   'P 1'
#
loop_
_entity.id
_entity.type
_entity.pdbx_description
1 polymer ?
#
loop_
_entity_poly.entity_id
_entity_poly.type
_entity_poly.pdbx_seq_one_letter_code
_entity_poly.pdbx_strand_id
1 'polypeptide(L)'
;MSFIPYRKVRKSSKLFELKRAFTTSAPVKNIKQFCADLAKRNLISTSHPPNLSSDNFKIVSTLPDVVYAGFDPTAESLHIGHLLILTNLFRAALHGCHAIALIGE
;
A
#
# COMPACT_ATOMS: atom_id res chain seq x y z
N MET A 1 -45.68 7.99 -34.23
CA MET A 1 -44.75 7.43 -33.24
C MET A 1 -43.39 8.11 -33.39
N SER A 2 -43.07 9.07 -32.52
CA SER A 2 -41.79 9.80 -32.55
C SER A 2 -40.77 9.11 -31.65
N PHE A 3 -39.68 8.60 -32.23
CA PHE A 3 -38.57 8.00 -31.51
C PHE A 3 -37.74 9.09 -30.81
N ILE A 4 -37.75 9.11 -29.48
CA ILE A 4 -36.80 9.90 -28.68
C ILE A 4 -35.46 9.14 -28.61
N PRO A 5 -34.34 9.76 -29.00
CA PRO A 5 -33.05 9.09 -29.00
C PRO A 5 -32.50 8.92 -27.57
N TYR A 6 -31.98 7.72 -27.30
CA TYR A 6 -31.33 7.36 -26.05
C TYR A 6 -30.00 8.11 -25.89
N ARG A 7 -29.98 9.12 -25.00
CA ARG A 7 -28.79 9.92 -24.69
C ARG A 7 -27.87 9.14 -23.74
N LYS A 8 -26.80 8.56 -24.29
CA LYS A 8 -25.74 7.88 -23.50
C LYS A 8 -25.00 8.90 -22.64
N VAL A 9 -25.38 9.01 -21.36
CA VAL A 9 -24.67 9.84 -20.38
C VAL A 9 -23.29 9.23 -20.15
N ARG A 10 -22.23 9.85 -20.69
CA ARG A 10 -20.85 9.53 -20.32
C ARG A 10 -20.71 9.84 -18.83
N LYS A 11 -20.68 8.81 -17.98
CA LYS A 11 -20.16 8.95 -16.61
C LYS A 11 -18.71 9.41 -16.76
N SER A 12 -18.46 10.69 -16.53
CA SER A 12 -17.12 11.23 -16.41
C SER A 12 -16.52 10.63 -15.14
N SER A 13 -15.86 9.49 -15.29
CA SER A 13 -14.96 8.98 -14.27
C SER A 13 -13.79 9.95 -14.20
N LYS A 14 -13.99 11.08 -13.52
CA LYS A 14 -12.93 11.72 -12.78
C LYS A 14 -12.55 10.73 -11.69
N LEU A 15 -11.87 9.65 -12.09
CA LEU A 15 -11.07 8.86 -11.20
C LEU A 15 -10.26 9.91 -10.45
N PHE A 16 -10.36 9.93 -9.13
CA PHE A 16 -9.53 10.78 -8.32
C PHE A 16 -8.09 10.35 -8.64
N GLU A 17 -7.49 11.03 -9.62
CA GLU A 17 -6.07 11.13 -9.79
C GLU A 17 -5.64 11.78 -8.48
N LEU A 18 -5.33 10.93 -7.50
CA LEU A 18 -4.59 11.28 -6.31
C LEU A 18 -3.26 11.80 -6.85
N LYS A 19 -3.27 13.06 -7.31
CA LYS A 19 -2.13 13.77 -7.86
C LYS A 19 -1.08 13.60 -6.79
N ARG A 20 0.00 12.89 -7.14
CA ARG A 20 1.12 12.56 -6.27
C ARG A 20 1.76 13.86 -5.76
N ALA A 21 1.12 14.49 -4.79
CA ALA A 21 1.55 15.72 -4.15
C ALA A 21 2.64 15.45 -3.12
N PHE A 22 2.82 14.18 -2.75
CA PHE A 22 3.91 13.75 -1.88
C PHE A 22 5.15 13.42 -2.74
N THR A 23 5.92 14.47 -3.03
CA THR A 23 7.28 14.49 -3.60
C THR A 23 7.41 14.34 -5.14
N THR A 24 8.14 15.28 -5.73
CA THR A 24 8.47 15.39 -7.17
C THR A 24 9.69 14.57 -7.59
N SER A 25 10.43 14.00 -6.62
CA SER A 25 11.50 13.08 -6.94
C SER A 25 10.90 11.75 -7.38
N ALA A 26 11.53 11.09 -8.36
CA ALA A 26 11.29 9.67 -8.55
C ALA A 26 11.43 8.99 -7.18
N PRO A 27 10.41 8.25 -6.72
CA PRO A 27 10.50 7.55 -5.46
C PRO A 27 11.61 6.54 -5.69
N VAL A 28 12.70 6.65 -4.93
CA VAL A 28 13.70 5.60 -4.90
C VAL A 28 12.94 4.39 -4.38
N LYS A 29 12.63 3.45 -5.27
CA LYS A 29 12.00 2.18 -4.90
C LYS A 29 12.96 1.52 -3.93
N ASN A 30 12.62 1.54 -2.66
CA ASN A 30 13.53 1.05 -1.66
C ASN A 30 12.77 0.48 -0.47
N ILE A 31 12.48 -0.81 -0.56
CA ILE A 31 11.91 -1.61 0.52
C ILE A 31 12.77 -1.52 1.79
N LYS A 32 14.08 -1.29 1.69
CA LYS A 32 14.96 -1.04 2.85
C LYS A 32 14.55 0.19 3.64
N GLN A 33 14.20 1.29 2.95
CA GLN A 33 13.76 2.53 3.60
C GLN A 33 12.41 2.35 4.26
N PHE A 34 11.51 1.59 3.63
CA PHE A 34 10.25 1.22 4.24
C PHE A 34 10.46 0.38 5.51
N CYS A 35 11.30 -0.65 5.46
CA CYS A 35 11.63 -1.47 6.65
C CYS A 35 12.29 -0.65 7.77
N ALA A 36 13.19 0.28 7.43
CA ALA A 36 13.79 1.20 8.40
C ALA A 36 12.75 2.11 9.06
N ASP A 37 11.78 2.61 8.29
CA ASP A 37 10.69 3.43 8.80
C ASP A 37 9.69 2.61 9.65
N LEU A 38 9.41 1.34 9.32
CA LEU A 38 8.66 0.41 10.17
C LEU A 38 9.36 0.19 11.51
N ALA A 39 10.68 -0.07 11.50
CA ALA A 39 11.47 -0.26 12.71
C ALA A 39 11.50 0.99 13.59
N LYS A 40 11.70 2.18 12.99
CA LYS A 40 11.67 3.47 13.71
C LYS A 40 10.35 3.70 14.48
N ARG A 41 9.26 3.07 14.05
CA ARG A 41 7.91 3.20 14.63
C ARG A 41 7.52 2.03 15.53
N ASN A 42 8.42 1.09 15.78
CA ASN A 42 8.15 -0.13 16.52
C ASN A 42 7.00 -0.96 15.92
N LEU A 43 6.91 -1.01 14.59
CA LEU A 43 5.88 -1.76 13.86
C LEU A 43 6.31 -3.17 13.43
N ILE A 44 7.56 -3.56 13.72
CA ILE A 44 8.08 -4.90 13.49
C ILE A 44 8.09 -5.63 14.83
N SER A 45 7.17 -6.58 15.01
CA SER A 45 7.11 -7.43 16.21
C SER A 45 7.99 -8.66 16.06
N THR A 46 7.79 -9.41 14.98
CA THR A 46 8.56 -10.60 14.62
C THR A 46 8.87 -10.58 13.14
N SER A 47 9.90 -11.33 12.72
CA SER A 47 10.26 -11.46 11.30
C SER A 47 10.83 -12.84 11.02
N HIS A 48 10.62 -13.29 9.78
CA HIS A 48 11.28 -14.48 9.23
C HIS A 48 12.00 -14.07 7.94
N PRO A 49 13.33 -14.24 7.86
CA PRO A 49 14.20 -14.79 8.89
C PRO A 49 14.37 -13.82 10.10
N PRO A 50 14.71 -14.31 11.31
CA PRO A 50 14.75 -13.50 12.53
C PRO A 50 15.80 -12.38 12.50
N ASN A 51 16.78 -12.49 11.61
CA ASN A 51 17.82 -11.49 11.37
C ASN A 51 17.44 -10.47 10.28
N LEU A 52 16.15 -10.25 10.01
CA LEU A 52 15.70 -9.26 9.01
C LEU A 52 16.30 -7.87 9.25
N SER A 53 16.33 -7.44 10.52
CA SER A 53 16.82 -6.12 10.93
C SER A 53 18.34 -6.01 11.05
N SER A 54 19.08 -7.12 10.96
CA SER A 54 20.54 -7.07 11.05
C SER A 54 21.15 -6.33 9.86
N ASP A 55 22.33 -5.74 10.05
CA ASP A 55 23.07 -5.02 9.01
C ASP A 55 22.23 -3.97 8.26
N ASN A 56 21.36 -3.25 8.98
CA ASN A 56 20.48 -2.23 8.40
C ASN A 56 19.60 -2.80 7.27
N PHE A 57 18.92 -3.92 7.50
CA PHE A 57 18.04 -4.56 6.50
C PHE A 57 18.76 -4.97 5.21
N LYS A 58 20.02 -5.40 5.29
CA LYS A 58 20.80 -5.80 4.10
C LYS A 58 20.13 -6.90 3.29
N ILE A 59 19.55 -7.90 3.95
CA ILE A 59 18.83 -9.00 3.31
C ILE A 59 17.63 -8.47 2.51
N VAL A 60 16.96 -7.43 3.00
CA VAL A 60 15.80 -6.84 2.33
C VAL A 60 16.18 -6.23 0.97
N SER A 61 17.42 -5.75 0.82
CA SER A 61 17.89 -5.19 -0.45
C SER A 61 18.03 -6.22 -1.59
N THR A 62 17.99 -7.52 -1.28
CA THR A 62 17.98 -8.59 -2.29
C THR A 62 16.57 -9.01 -2.69
N LEU A 63 15.53 -8.47 -2.07
CA LEU A 63 14.13 -8.80 -2.33
C LEU A 63 13.50 -7.79 -3.31
N PRO A 64 12.42 -8.17 -4.03
CA PRO A 64 11.64 -7.24 -4.82
C PRO A 64 11.05 -6.11 -3.96
N ASP A 65 10.94 -4.89 -4.51
CA ASP A 65 10.24 -3.75 -3.88
C ASP A 65 8.70 -3.93 -3.93
N VAL A 66 8.22 -5.09 -3.49
CA VAL A 66 6.81 -5.47 -3.48
C VAL A 66 6.43 -5.82 -2.04
N VAL A 67 5.36 -5.20 -1.54
CA VAL A 67 4.83 -5.47 -0.21
C VAL A 67 3.39 -5.91 -0.38
N TYR A 68 3.05 -7.06 0.18
CA TYR A 68 1.67 -7.51 0.24
C TYR A 68 1.25 -7.70 1.69
N ALA A 69 -0.01 -7.36 1.98
CA ALA A 69 -0.60 -7.58 3.29
C ALA A 69 -2.08 -7.93 3.15
N GLY A 70 -2.50 -8.95 3.89
CA GLY A 70 -3.88 -9.39 3.92
C GLY A 70 -4.65 -8.79 5.07
N PHE A 71 -5.87 -8.33 4.83
CA PHE A 71 -6.84 -7.99 5.86
C PHE A 71 -8.21 -8.60 5.54
N ASP A 72 -8.94 -8.97 6.58
CA ASP A 72 -10.26 -9.60 6.48
C ASP A 72 -11.35 -8.56 6.79
N PRO A 73 -12.14 -8.10 5.80
CA PRO A 73 -13.14 -7.08 6.01
C PRO A 73 -14.44 -7.58 6.66
N THR A 74 -14.55 -8.84 7.09
CA THR A 74 -15.80 -9.42 7.62
C THR A 74 -16.28 -8.80 8.92
N ALA A 75 -15.39 -8.17 9.70
CA ALA A 75 -15.80 -7.49 10.92
C ALA A 75 -16.70 -6.29 10.61
N GLU A 76 -17.74 -6.09 11.44
CA GLU A 76 -18.76 -5.03 11.26
C GLU A 76 -18.18 -3.59 11.24
N SER A 77 -16.92 -3.40 11.65
CA SER A 77 -16.28 -2.09 11.65
C SER A 77 -14.81 -2.15 11.23
N LEU A 78 -14.32 -1.01 10.73
CA LEU A 78 -12.90 -0.79 10.46
C LEU A 78 -12.15 -0.66 11.80
N HIS A 79 -11.83 -1.78 12.43
CA HIS A 79 -11.01 -1.82 13.64
C HIS A 79 -9.57 -1.38 13.35
N ILE A 80 -8.82 -1.06 14.41
CA ILE A 80 -7.41 -0.65 14.33
C ILE A 80 -6.54 -1.69 13.58
N GLY A 81 -6.92 -2.97 13.60
CA GLY A 81 -6.23 -4.04 12.86
C GLY A 81 -6.22 -3.80 11.35
N HIS A 82 -7.39 -3.52 10.74
CA HIS A 82 -7.50 -3.26 9.30
C HIS A 82 -6.85 -1.93 8.93
N LEU A 83 -7.04 -0.91 9.75
CA LEU A 83 -6.45 0.41 9.53
C LEU A 83 -4.93 0.35 9.53
N LEU A 84 -4.32 -0.44 10.43
CA LEU A 84 -2.87 -0.59 10.50
C LEU A 84 -2.31 -1.19 9.21
N ILE A 85 -2.97 -2.21 8.66
CA ILE A 85 -2.57 -2.87 7.41
C ILE A 85 -2.66 -1.88 6.25
N LEU A 86 -3.82 -1.24 6.08
CA LEU A 86 -4.04 -0.26 5.01
C LEU A 86 -3.04 0.90 5.10
N THR A 87 -2.82 1.44 6.29
CA THR A 87 -1.89 2.55 6.52
C THR A 87 -0.46 2.15 6.15
N ASN A 88 -0.02 0.94 6.51
CA ASN A 88 1.31 0.44 6.15
C ASN A 88 1.46 0.17 4.65
N LEU A 89 0.43 -0.32 3.96
CA LEU A 89 0.43 -0.44 2.51
C LEU A 89 0.55 0.92 1.81
N PHE A 90 -0.19 1.93 2.27
CA PHE A 90 -0.05 3.29 1.75
C PHE A 90 1.37 3.84 1.98
N ARG A 91 1.96 3.58 3.14
CA ARG A 91 3.33 4.00 3.46
C ARG A 91 4.35 3.29 2.58
N ALA A 92 4.19 1.99 2.33
CA ALA A 92 5.02 1.25 1.39
C ALA A 92 4.98 1.90 -0.01
N ALA A 93 3.79 2.28 -0.49
CA ALA A 93 3.62 3.00 -1.76
C ALA A 93 4.32 4.37 -1.76
N LEU A 94 4.30 5.11 -0.63
CA LEU A 94 5.05 6.36 -0.48
C LEU A 94 6.57 6.15 -0.51
N HIS A 95 7.06 5.00 -0.05
CA HIS A 95 8.46 4.57 -0.18
C HIS A 95 8.79 3.98 -1.57
N GLY A 96 7.88 4.07 -2.54
CA GLY A 96 8.08 3.57 -3.90
C GLY A 96 7.92 2.07 -4.07
N CYS A 97 7.48 1.34 -3.03
CA CYS A 97 7.18 -0.07 -3.12
C CYS A 97 5.85 -0.30 -3.86
N HIS A 98 5.73 -1.41 -4.56
CA HIS A 98 4.47 -1.87 -5.11
C HIS A 98 3.64 -2.54 -3.99
N ALA A 99 2.63 -1.82 -3.48
CA ALA A 99 1.77 -2.28 -2.40
C ALA A 99 0.57 -3.06 -2.95
N ILE A 100 0.35 -4.28 -2.45
CA ILE A 100 -0.75 -5.17 -2.83
C ILE A 100 -1.58 -5.49 -1.58
N ALA A 101 -2.87 -5.15 -1.60
CA ALA A 101 -3.80 -5.56 -0.57
C ALA A 101 -4.41 -6.93 -0.94
N LEU A 102 -4.34 -7.90 -0.03
CA LEU A 102 -5.10 -9.15 -0.14
C LEU A 102 -6.36 -8.98 0.73
N ILE A 103 -7.53 -9.13 0.13
CA ILE A 103 -8.80 -8.95 0.84
C ILE A 103 -9.33 -10.35 1.14
N GLY A 104 -9.60 -10.62 2.42
CA GLY A 104 -10.28 -11.84 2.86
C GLY A 104 -11.71 -11.91 2.34
N GLU A 105 -12.32 -13.09 2.46
CA GLU A 105 -13.74 -13.32 2.20
C GLU A 105 -14.59 -12.76 3.33
#